data_AF-I1YEU6-F1
#
_entry.id   AF-I1YEU6-F1
#
_cell.length_a   1.000
_cell.length_b   1.000
_cell.length_c   1.000
_cell.angle_alpha   90.00
_cell.angle_beta   90.00
_cell.angle_gamma   90.00
#
_symmetry.space_group_name_H-M   'P 1'
#
loop_
_entity.id
_entity.type
_entity.pdbx_description
1 polymer ?
#
loop_
_entity_poly.entity_id
_entity_poly.type
_entity_poly.pdbx_seq_one_letter_code
_entity_poly.pdbx_strand_id
1 'polypeptide(L)'
;MAFEPVSLGESSEVTIRDPFTPSALMYEQAGTLSNIGSDAFGFRPGDIPDFQIPRMRLRGLITEKETGEELALLDIAGSGVFMVREGDEINIDPRQPASAIRISEISRLSITIETGTLGRIRVLR
;
A
#
# COMPACT_ATOMS: atom_id res chain seq x y z
N MET A 1 -38.66 -32.68 63.86
CA MET A 1 -38.99 -31.92 62.64
C MET A 1 -38.33 -30.57 62.74
N ALA A 2 -37.26 -30.35 61.95
CA ALA A 2 -36.65 -29.06 61.72
C ALA A 2 -36.40 -28.99 60.21
N PHE A 3 -36.97 -27.99 59.55
CA PHE A 3 -36.84 -27.74 58.11
C PHE A 3 -35.80 -26.64 57.92
N GLU A 4 -34.76 -26.92 57.14
CA GLU A 4 -33.78 -25.92 56.69
C GLU A 4 -34.35 -25.15 55.49
N PRO A 5 -34.14 -23.82 55.39
CA PRO A 5 -34.58 -23.04 54.24
C PRO A 5 -33.61 -23.18 53.06
N VAL A 6 -34.15 -23.46 51.88
CA VAL A 6 -33.41 -23.53 50.61
C VAL A 6 -32.97 -22.13 50.18
N SER A 7 -31.67 -21.98 49.89
CA SER A 7 -31.04 -20.78 49.34
C SER A 7 -31.53 -20.52 47.90
N LEU A 8 -32.05 -19.33 47.63
CA LEU A 8 -32.42 -18.85 46.29
C LEU A 8 -31.16 -18.43 45.53
N GLY A 9 -30.87 -19.12 44.42
CA GLY A 9 -29.77 -18.80 43.50
C GLY A 9 -30.00 -17.49 42.75
N GLU A 10 -28.89 -16.80 42.47
CA GLU A 10 -28.79 -15.53 41.75
C GLU A 10 -29.56 -15.51 40.42
N SER A 11 -30.38 -14.48 40.23
CA SER A 11 -30.97 -14.13 38.94
C SER A 11 -29.90 -13.60 37.99
N SER A 12 -29.44 -14.43 37.06
CA SER A 12 -28.67 -13.94 35.90
C SER A 12 -29.62 -13.13 35.00
N GLU A 13 -29.50 -11.81 35.01
CA GLU A 13 -30.22 -10.95 34.07
C GLU A 13 -29.86 -11.35 32.64
N VAL A 14 -30.86 -11.87 31.91
CA VAL A 14 -30.74 -12.12 30.48
C VAL A 14 -30.75 -10.76 29.79
N THR A 15 -29.57 -10.18 29.56
CA THR A 15 -29.43 -9.02 28.70
C THR A 15 -29.81 -9.42 27.28
N ILE A 16 -31.05 -9.13 26.88
CA ILE A 16 -31.51 -9.25 25.50
C ILE A 16 -30.71 -8.24 24.68
N ARG A 17 -29.68 -8.73 23.98
CA ARG A 17 -28.91 -7.91 23.04
C ARG A 17 -29.76 -7.66 21.81
N ASP A 18 -29.74 -6.42 21.33
CA ASP A 18 -30.31 -6.07 20.04
C ASP A 18 -29.59 -6.87 18.94
N PRO A 19 -30.31 -7.71 18.16
CA PRO A 19 -29.71 -8.54 17.12
C PRO A 19 -29.15 -7.71 15.95
N PHE A 20 -29.38 -6.41 15.92
CA PHE A 20 -28.86 -5.49 14.90
C PHE A 20 -27.74 -4.57 15.41
N THR A 21 -27.37 -4.64 16.69
CA THR A 21 -26.21 -3.90 17.21
C THR A 21 -24.91 -4.66 16.89
N PRO A 22 -23.99 -4.09 16.11
CA PRO A 22 -22.75 -4.76 15.74
C PRO A 22 -21.87 -5.05 16.96
N SER A 23 -21.29 -6.24 17.00
CA SER A 23 -20.41 -6.66 18.09
C SER A 23 -19.02 -6.02 17.98
N ALA A 24 -18.31 -5.92 19.10
CA ALA A 24 -16.92 -5.44 19.12
C ALA A 24 -16.00 -6.23 18.17
N LEU A 25 -16.17 -7.55 18.08
CA LEU A 25 -15.43 -8.41 17.14
C LEU A 25 -15.68 -8.05 15.67
N MET A 26 -16.87 -7.55 15.36
CA MET A 26 -17.22 -7.10 14.00
C MET A 26 -16.50 -5.80 13.64
N TYR A 27 -16.34 -4.87 14.59
CA TYR A 27 -15.55 -3.66 14.38
C TYR A 27 -14.07 -3.97 14.17
N GLU A 28 -13.52 -4.92 14.93
CA GLU A 28 -12.12 -5.38 14.77
C GLU A 28 -11.90 -6.04 13.40
N GLN A 29 -12.83 -6.89 12.95
CA GLN A 29 -12.78 -7.54 11.64
C GLN A 29 -12.98 -6.55 10.48
N ALA A 30 -13.88 -5.59 10.62
CA ALA A 30 -14.06 -4.54 9.61
C ALA A 30 -12.80 -3.67 9.47
N GLY A 31 -12.17 -3.29 10.59
CA GLY A 31 -10.91 -2.54 10.58
C GLY A 31 -9.74 -3.30 9.96
N THR A 32 -9.68 -4.62 10.12
CA THR A 32 -8.67 -5.48 9.47
C THR A 32 -8.92 -5.65 7.97
N LEU A 33 -10.17 -5.74 7.52
CA LEU A 33 -10.50 -5.76 6.08
C LEU A 33 -10.18 -4.43 5.39
N SER A 34 -10.37 -3.30 6.07
CA SER A 34 -9.99 -1.97 5.56
C SER A 34 -8.47 -1.81 5.38
N ASN A 35 -7.65 -2.44 6.22
CA ASN A 35 -6.19 -2.43 6.07
C ASN A 35 -5.65 -3.45 5.03
N ILE A 36 -6.39 -4.51 4.71
CA ILE A 36 -5.98 -5.50 3.69
C ILE A 36 -6.21 -4.96 2.26
N GLY A 37 -7.10 -3.98 2.08
CA GLY A 37 -7.46 -3.43 0.77
C GLY A 37 -6.41 -2.54 0.11
N SER A 38 -5.56 -1.85 0.88
CA SER A 38 -4.56 -0.91 0.35
C SER A 38 -3.26 -1.60 -0.11
N ASP A 39 -2.85 -2.69 0.55
CA ASP A 39 -1.60 -3.40 0.25
C ASP A 39 -1.76 -4.56 -0.76
N ALA A 40 -3.00 -4.89 -1.12
CA ALA A 40 -3.27 -5.96 -2.09
C ALA A 40 -2.98 -5.54 -3.56
N PHE A 41 -3.04 -4.24 -3.86
CA PHE A 41 -3.03 -3.72 -5.24
C PHE A 41 -1.88 -2.74 -5.57
N GLY A 42 -0.99 -2.42 -4.63
CA GLY A 42 0.11 -1.45 -4.83
C GLY A 42 1.49 -2.07 -5.07
N PHE A 43 2.47 -1.20 -5.38
CA PHE A 43 3.90 -1.53 -5.43
C PHE A 43 4.38 -2.16 -4.12
N ARG A 44 5.12 -3.26 -4.23
CA ARG A 44 5.72 -3.97 -3.09
C ARG A 44 7.23 -3.79 -3.13
N PRO A 45 7.83 -3.01 -2.21
CA PRO A 45 9.27 -2.97 -2.07
C PRO A 45 9.77 -4.37 -1.66
N GLY A 46 10.82 -4.84 -2.29
CA GLY A 46 11.34 -6.17 -1.98
C GLY A 46 12.65 -6.47 -2.68
N ASP A 47 13.50 -7.22 -1.99
CA ASP A 47 14.75 -7.74 -2.51
C ASP A 47 14.46 -8.88 -3.48
N ILE A 48 14.20 -8.54 -4.74
CA ILE A 48 14.08 -9.54 -5.79
C ILE A 48 15.52 -9.95 -6.15
N PRO A 49 15.94 -11.20 -5.89
CA PRO A 49 17.35 -11.62 -5.95
C PRO A 49 17.98 -11.55 -7.35
N ASP A 50 17.22 -11.23 -8.39
CA ASP A 50 17.67 -11.17 -9.78
C ASP A 50 17.25 -9.85 -10.50
N PHE A 51 16.95 -8.80 -9.72
CA PHE A 51 16.55 -7.51 -10.26
C PHE A 51 17.76 -6.74 -10.81
N GLN A 52 17.92 -6.74 -12.13
CA GLN A 52 18.92 -5.93 -12.78
C GLN A 52 18.42 -4.49 -12.91
N ILE A 53 18.83 -3.62 -11.99
CA ILE A 53 18.57 -2.18 -12.10
C ILE A 53 19.38 -1.65 -13.29
N PRO A 54 18.75 -1.09 -14.34
CA PRO A 54 19.47 -0.49 -15.45
C PRO A 54 20.22 0.75 -14.97
N ARG A 55 21.20 1.18 -15.76
CA ARG A 55 21.86 2.46 -15.51
C ARG A 55 20.86 3.59 -15.73
N MET A 56 20.78 4.49 -14.76
CA MET A 56 19.90 5.65 -14.79
C MET A 56 20.69 6.95 -14.68
N ARG A 57 20.19 8.03 -15.29
CA ARG A 57 20.80 9.36 -15.24
C ARG A 57 19.72 10.44 -15.11
N LEU A 58 19.87 11.29 -14.10
CA LEU A 58 19.09 12.51 -14.00
C LEU A 58 19.55 13.50 -15.07
N ARG A 59 18.65 13.87 -15.99
CA ARG A 59 18.93 14.77 -17.12
C ARG A 59 18.59 16.21 -16.82
N GLY A 60 17.63 16.44 -15.92
CA GLY A 60 17.23 17.77 -15.50
C GLY A 60 16.06 17.72 -14.53
N LEU A 61 15.76 18.87 -13.93
CA LEU A 61 14.55 19.10 -13.16
C LEU A 61 13.75 20.23 -13.78
N ILE A 62 12.44 20.13 -13.66
CA ILE A 62 11.47 21.13 -14.07
C ILE A 62 10.66 21.46 -12.83
N THR A 63 10.65 22.73 -12.44
CA THR A 63 9.77 23.20 -11.37
C THR A 63 8.54 23.81 -12.01
N GLU A 64 7.36 23.28 -11.69
CA GLU A 64 6.11 23.83 -12.16
C GLU A 64 5.82 25.15 -11.44
N LYS A 65 5.59 26.23 -12.20
CA LYS A 65 5.52 27.59 -11.65
C LYS A 65 4.28 27.84 -10.79
N GLU A 66 3.20 27.12 -11.04
CA GLU A 66 1.89 27.34 -10.39
C GLU A 66 1.77 26.54 -9.09
N THR A 67 2.21 25.28 -9.11
CA THR A 67 2.10 24.34 -7.98
C THR A 67 3.36 24.30 -7.12
N GLY A 68 4.52 24.67 -7.69
CA GLY A 68 5.82 24.47 -7.07
C GLY A 68 6.30 23.01 -7.09
N GLU A 69 5.58 22.11 -7.75
CA GLU A 69 5.95 20.70 -7.83
C GLU A 69 7.25 20.51 -8.64
N GLU A 70 8.10 19.60 -8.17
CA GLU A 70 9.33 19.21 -8.84
C GLU A 70 9.08 17.98 -9.73
N LEU A 71 9.39 18.13 -11.02
CA LEU A 71 9.39 17.08 -12.03
C LEU A 71 10.83 16.77 -12.39
N ALA A 72 11.17 15.49 -12.56
CA ALA A 72 12.49 15.07 -12.99
C ALA A 72 12.46 14.50 -14.41
N LEU A 73 13.51 14.74 -15.19
CA LEU A 73 13.78 14.05 -16.44
C LEU A 73 14.77 12.91 -16.16
N LEU A 74 14.28 11.67 -16.17
CA LEU A 74 15.04 10.47 -15.87
C LEU A 74 15.35 9.70 -17.16
N ASP A 75 16.63 9.57 -17.50
CA ASP A 75 17.11 8.70 -18.57
C ASP A 75 17.37 7.30 -18.03
N ILE A 76 16.67 6.32 -18.58
CA ILE A 76 16.79 4.89 -18.26
C ILE A 76 17.43 4.20 -19.45
N ALA A 77 18.63 3.64 -19.23
CA ALA A 77 19.38 2.99 -20.29
C ALA A 77 18.58 1.87 -20.96
N GLY A 78 18.36 1.99 -22.27
CA GLY A 78 17.61 1.02 -23.09
C GLY A 78 16.12 1.33 -23.22
N SER A 79 15.55 2.20 -22.37
CA SER A 79 14.13 2.56 -22.39
C SER A 79 13.88 4.00 -22.85
N GLY A 80 14.83 4.92 -22.61
CA GLY A 80 14.76 6.31 -23.04
C GLY A 80 14.59 7.29 -21.87
N VAL A 81 14.16 8.51 -22.18
CA VAL A 81 14.00 9.59 -21.21
C VAL A 81 12.54 9.76 -20.83
N PHE A 82 12.26 9.75 -19.53
CA PHE A 82 10.92 9.86 -18.95
C PHE A 82 10.84 11.12 -18.11
N MET A 83 9.68 11.78 -18.12
CA MET A 83 9.35 12.82 -17.16
C MET A 83 8.58 12.17 -16.01
N VAL A 84 9.07 12.35 -14.79
CA VAL A 84 8.57 11.63 -13.61
C VAL A 84 8.30 12.57 -12.43
N ARG A 85 7.33 12.20 -11.60
CA ARG A 85 7.00 12.79 -10.30
C ARG A 85 7.28 11.82 -9.16
N GLU A 86 7.28 12.33 -7.94
CA GLU A 86 7.25 11.47 -6.74
C GLU A 86 5.99 10.59 -6.74
N GLY A 87 6.17 9.32 -6.40
CA GLY A 87 5.12 8.31 -6.43
C GLY A 87 4.94 7.62 -7.78
N ASP A 88 5.57 8.10 -8.86
CA ASP A 88 5.45 7.43 -10.16
C ASP A 88 6.08 6.03 -10.15
N GLU A 89 5.39 5.08 -10.76
CA GLU A 89 5.81 3.69 -10.90
C GLU A 89 6.14 3.38 -12.36
N ILE A 90 7.34 2.87 -12.62
CA ILE A 90 7.84 2.56 -13.96
C ILE A 90 8.24 1.09 -14.03
N ASN A 91 7.72 0.39 -15.04
CA ASN A 91 8.22 -0.91 -15.41
C ASN A 91 9.58 -0.79 -16.13
N ILE A 92 10.55 -1.55 -15.66
CA ILE A 92 11.93 -1.46 -16.15
C ILE A 92 12.23 -2.45 -17.27
N ASP A 93 11.69 -3.67 -17.17
CA ASP A 93 11.93 -4.73 -18.13
C ASP A 93 10.60 -5.28 -18.66
N PRO A 94 10.29 -5.07 -19.95
CA PRO A 94 9.10 -5.65 -20.58
C PRO A 94 9.04 -7.18 -20.49
N ARG A 95 10.18 -7.87 -20.34
CA ARG A 95 10.25 -9.33 -20.17
C ARG A 95 9.90 -9.79 -18.77
N GLN A 96 10.02 -8.91 -17.79
CA GLN A 96 9.63 -9.13 -16.40
C GLN A 96 8.58 -8.10 -16.00
N PRO A 97 7.30 -8.27 -16.39
CA PRO A 97 6.25 -7.27 -16.17
C PRO A 97 6.02 -6.90 -14.70
N ALA A 98 6.42 -7.80 -13.80
CA ALA A 98 6.32 -7.59 -12.36
C ALA A 98 7.41 -6.65 -11.83
N SER A 99 8.55 -6.54 -12.51
CA SER A 99 9.71 -5.73 -12.10
C SER A 99 9.44 -4.23 -12.31
N ALA A 100 9.57 -3.46 -11.23
CA ALA A 100 9.25 -2.03 -11.24
C ALA A 100 10.18 -1.20 -10.34
N ILE A 101 10.25 0.08 -10.66
CA ILE A 101 10.77 1.10 -9.75
C ILE A 101 9.68 2.09 -9.41
N ARG A 102 9.76 2.63 -8.20
CA ARG A 102 8.95 3.76 -7.75
C ARG A 102 9.86 4.93 -7.43
N ILE A 103 9.50 6.13 -7.88
CA ILE A 103 10.19 7.36 -7.49
C ILE A 103 9.77 7.71 -6.06
N SER A 104 10.68 7.61 -5.10
CA SER A 104 10.35 7.88 -3.70
C SER A 104 10.51 9.35 -3.33
N GLU A 105 11.52 10.01 -3.88
CA GLU A 105 11.84 11.41 -3.58
C GLU A 105 12.60 12.04 -4.75
N ILE A 106 12.26 13.29 -5.08
CA ILE A 106 12.99 14.11 -6.06
C ILE A 106 13.63 15.27 -5.29
N SER A 107 14.95 15.39 -5.42
CA SER A 107 15.71 16.54 -4.93
C SER A 107 16.36 17.29 -6.09
N ARG A 108 16.80 18.53 -5.84
CA ARG A 108 17.48 19.36 -6.85
C ARG A 108 18.64 18.69 -7.58
N LEU A 109 19.32 17.70 -6.98
CA LEU A 109 20.52 17.08 -7.53
C LEU A 109 20.47 15.54 -7.54
N SER A 110 19.42 14.94 -6.98
CA SER A 110 19.31 13.49 -6.87
C SER A 110 17.87 13.04 -6.99
N ILE A 111 17.69 11.78 -7.36
CA ILE A 111 16.41 11.10 -7.32
C ILE A 111 16.60 9.82 -6.53
N THR A 112 15.72 9.60 -5.55
CA THR A 112 15.70 8.37 -4.77
C THR A 112 14.65 7.46 -5.37
N ILE A 113 15.01 6.20 -5.56
CA ILE A 113 14.22 5.22 -6.29
C ILE A 113 14.16 3.96 -5.45
N GLU A 114 12.95 3.45 -5.25
CA GLU A 114 12.72 2.16 -4.63
C GLU A 114 12.54 1.10 -5.71
N THR A 115 13.20 -0.04 -5.54
CA THR A 115 13.01 -1.21 -6.39
C THR A 115 12.01 -2.16 -5.77
N GLY A 116 11.17 -2.75 -6.61
CA GLY A 116 10.15 -3.66 -6.12
C GLY A 116 9.36 -4.32 -7.22
N THR A 117 8.22 -4.86 -6.82
CA THR A 117 7.29 -5.51 -7.72
C THR A 117 6.06 -4.63 -7.90
N LEU A 118 5.62 -4.37 -9.13
CA LEU A 118 4.28 -3.85 -9.38
C LEU A 118 3.25 -4.83 -8.82
N GLY A 119 2.18 -4.29 -8.21
CA GLY A 119 1.03 -5.08 -7.81
C GLY A 119 0.42 -5.85 -8.99
N ARG A 120 -0.59 -6.70 -8.75
CA ARG A 120 -1.28 -7.39 -9.85
C ARG A 120 -2.02 -6.37 -10.73
N ILE A 121 -1.44 -6.00 -11.87
CA ILE A 121 -2.06 -5.09 -12.83
C ILE A 121 -3.11 -5.86 -13.64
N ARG A 122 -4.37 -5.42 -13.59
CA ARG A 122 -5.45 -5.91 -14.45
C ARG A 122 -5.80 -4.81 -15.45
N VAL A 123 -5.29 -4.91 -16.67
CA VAL A 123 -5.73 -4.03 -17.76
C VAL A 123 -7.08 -4.53 -18.26
N LEU A 124 -8.12 -3.72 -18.09
CA LEU A 124 -9.42 -3.92 -18.72
C LEU A 124 -9.49 -2.99 -19.95
N ARG A 125 -9.97 -3.52 -21.07
CA ARG A 125 -10.16 -2.81 -22.34
C ARG A 125 -11.63 -2.77 -22.71
#